data_AF-A0A947R4Q9-F1
#
_entry.id   AF-A0A947R4Q9-F1
#
_cell.length_a   1.000
_cell.length_b   1.000
_cell.length_c   1.000
_cell.angle_alpha   90.00
_cell.angle_beta   90.00
_cell.angle_gamma   90.00
#
_symmetry.space_group_name_H-M   'P 1'
#
loop_
_entity.id
_entity.type
_entity.pdbx_description
1 polymer ?
#
loop_
_entity_poly.entity_id
_entity_poly.type
_entity_poly.pdbx_seq_one_letter_code
_entity_poly.pdbx_strand_id
1 'polypeptide(L)'
;MTHHHHHDHDHDHDHHEHHHTESEMTFEEKIQTLLSHWINHNKDHAKNYMDWSQKTREAGKHDIADLLKEASELTQNITTVFEKALDLSKK
;
A
#
# COMPACT_ATOMS: atom_id res chain seq x y z
N MET A 1 -38.08 1.30 -30.77
CA MET A 1 -38.53 0.14 -29.98
C MET A 1 -37.53 -0.03 -28.85
N THR A 2 -38.00 0.12 -27.61
CA THR A 2 -37.19 0.00 -26.39
C THR A 2 -37.34 -1.40 -25.82
N HIS A 3 -36.26 -2.15 -25.69
CA HIS A 3 -36.25 -3.42 -24.96
C HIS A 3 -35.26 -3.33 -23.80
N HIS A 4 -35.82 -3.20 -22.60
CA HIS A 4 -35.13 -3.41 -21.34
C HIS A 4 -35.44 -4.84 -20.90
N HIS A 5 -34.41 -5.66 -20.70
CA HIS A 5 -34.53 -6.94 -20.02
C HIS A 5 -33.87 -6.82 -18.64
N HIS A 6 -34.70 -6.86 -17.61
CA HIS A 6 -34.32 -7.14 -16.23
C HIS A 6 -34.29 -8.67 -16.07
N HIS A 7 -33.24 -9.20 -15.47
CA HIS A 7 -33.28 -10.53 -14.87
C HIS A 7 -32.64 -10.46 -13.48
N ASP A 8 -33.48 -10.73 -12.48
CA ASP A 8 -33.13 -10.99 -11.09
C ASP A 8 -32.13 -12.14 -10.99
N HIS A 9 -31.05 -11.91 -10.23
CA HIS A 9 -30.13 -12.95 -9.79
C HIS A 9 -30.43 -13.28 -8.32
N ASP A 10 -31.22 -14.33 -8.11
CA ASP A 10 -31.32 -15.02 -6.82
C ASP A 10 -30.00 -15.78 -6.59
N HIS A 11 -29.18 -15.28 -5.67
CA HIS A 11 -27.95 -15.93 -5.23
C HIS A 11 -28.19 -16.57 -3.86
N ASP A 12 -28.63 -17.82 -3.88
CA ASP A 12 -28.65 -18.70 -2.72
C ASP A 12 -27.20 -19.11 -2.42
N HIS A 13 -26.53 -18.34 -1.57
CA HIS A 13 -25.19 -18.66 -1.08
C HIS A 13 -25.32 -19.45 0.22
N ASP A 14 -25.35 -20.76 0.08
CA ASP A 14 -25.12 -21.73 1.15
C ASP A 14 -23.77 -21.41 1.80
N HIS A 15 -23.82 -20.78 2.98
CA HIS A 15 -22.66 -20.40 3.77
C HIS A 15 -22.06 -21.66 4.39
N HIS A 16 -21.24 -22.37 3.63
CA HIS A 16 -20.31 -23.33 4.20
C HIS A 16 -19.38 -22.57 5.17
N GLU A 17 -19.59 -22.81 6.46
CA GLU A 17 -18.66 -22.48 7.53
C GLU A 17 -17.30 -23.10 7.20
N HIS A 18 -16.44 -22.29 6.61
CA HIS A 18 -15.02 -22.56 6.66
C HIS A 18 -14.57 -22.29 8.10
N HIS A 19 -14.58 -23.34 8.92
CA HIS A 19 -13.78 -23.44 10.13
C HIS A 19 -12.31 -23.47 9.71
N HIS A 20 -11.79 -22.31 9.30
CA HIS A 20 -10.38 -22.05 9.24
C HIS A 20 -9.92 -21.88 10.68
N THR A 21 -9.35 -22.94 11.24
CA THR A 21 -8.35 -22.82 12.30
C THR A 21 -7.10 -22.19 11.68
N GLU A 22 -7.20 -20.95 11.22
CA GLU A 22 -6.03 -20.11 11.07
C GLU A 22 -5.58 -19.78 12.48
N SER A 23 -4.38 -20.23 12.83
CA SER A 23 -3.70 -19.78 14.04
C SER A 23 -3.77 -18.27 14.07
N GLU A 24 -4.55 -17.71 15.00
CA GLU A 24 -4.69 -16.27 15.11
C GLU A 24 -3.30 -15.69 15.36
N MET A 25 -2.79 -14.88 14.43
CA MET A 25 -1.45 -14.30 14.57
C MET A 25 -1.35 -13.54 15.90
N THR A 26 -0.23 -13.72 16.59
CA THR A 26 0.11 -12.91 17.76
C THR A 26 0.15 -11.43 17.39
N PHE A 27 0.04 -10.55 18.39
CA PHE A 27 0.13 -9.12 18.14
C PHE A 27 1.48 -8.74 17.49
N GLU A 28 2.55 -9.39 17.93
CA GLU A 28 3.91 -9.24 17.42
C GLU A 28 4.01 -9.63 15.94
N GLU A 29 3.47 -10.79 15.56
CA GLU A 29 3.45 -11.22 14.15
C GLU A 29 2.60 -10.29 13.28
N LYS A 30 1.47 -9.80 13.81
CA LYS A 30 0.59 -8.84 13.12
C LYS A 30 1.35 -7.53 12.85
N ILE A 31 2.01 -6.95 13.85
CA ILE A 31 2.73 -5.68 13.66
C ILE A 31 3.96 -5.82 12.78
N GLN A 32 4.69 -6.95 12.86
CA GLN A 32 5.83 -7.24 11.99
C GLN A 32 5.41 -7.37 10.51
N THR A 33 4.29 -8.05 10.25
CA THR A 33 3.71 -8.17 8.89
C THR A 33 3.31 -6.82 8.33
N LEU A 34 2.62 -5.99 9.13
CA LEU A 34 2.21 -4.65 8.72
C LEU A 34 3.39 -3.73 8.44
N LEU A 35 4.38 -3.67 9.33
CA LEU A 35 5.57 -2.84 9.16
C LEU A 35 6.35 -3.25 7.91
N SER A 36 6.53 -4.56 7.67
CA SER A 36 7.21 -5.06 6.48
C SER A 36 6.47 -4.68 5.19
N HIS A 37 5.13 -4.79 5.19
CA HIS A 37 4.30 -4.39 4.07
C HIS A 37 4.41 -2.88 3.78
N TRP A 38 4.29 -2.03 4.81
CA TRP A 38 4.39 -0.58 4.65
C TRP A 38 5.79 -0.11 4.23
N ILE A 39 6.86 -0.75 4.72
CA ILE A 39 8.23 -0.47 4.27
C ILE A 39 8.36 -0.71 2.77
N ASN A 40 7.87 -1.85 2.28
CA ASN A 40 7.93 -2.15 0.84
C ASN A 40 7.11 -1.14 0.03
N HIS A 41 5.89 -0.86 0.48
CA HIS A 41 4.99 0.07 -0.21
C HIS A 41 5.55 1.51 -0.25
N ASN A 42 6.16 1.96 0.84
CA ASN A 42 6.82 3.27 0.88
C ASN A 42 8.03 3.33 -0.05
N LYS A 43 8.81 2.24 -0.19
CA LYS A 43 9.92 2.17 -1.16
C LYS A 43 9.41 2.30 -2.60
N ASP A 44 8.30 1.63 -2.93
CA ASP A 44 7.66 1.74 -4.24
C ASP A 44 7.15 3.16 -4.50
N HIS A 45 6.49 3.78 -3.52
CA HIS A 45 6.02 5.17 -3.62
C HIS A 45 7.18 6.16 -3.77
N ALA A 46 8.20 6.09 -2.93
CA ALA A 46 9.36 6.96 -3.00
C ALA A 46 10.03 6.87 -4.38
N LYS A 47 10.20 5.65 -4.91
CA LYS A 47 10.74 5.44 -6.25
C LYS A 47 9.85 6.10 -7.32
N ASN A 48 8.54 5.86 -7.28
CA ASN A 48 7.62 6.43 -8.25
C ASN A 48 7.61 7.96 -8.21
N TYR A 49 7.66 8.57 -7.03
CA TYR A 49 7.73 10.03 -6.89
C TYR A 49 9.03 10.60 -7.45
N MET A 50 10.17 9.91 -7.23
CA MET A 50 11.45 10.30 -7.81
C MET A 50 11.45 10.19 -9.34
N ASP A 51 10.92 9.08 -9.88
CA ASP A 51 10.81 8.88 -11.34
C ASP A 51 9.96 10.00 -11.98
N TRP A 52 8.87 10.41 -11.33
CA TRP A 52 8.04 11.51 -11.80
C TRP A 52 8.69 12.88 -11.59
N SER A 53 9.42 13.09 -10.50
CA SER A 53 10.22 14.30 -10.31
C SER A 53 11.17 14.52 -11.50
N GLN A 54 11.87 13.47 -11.94
CA GLN A 54 12.76 13.52 -13.10
C GLN A 54 12.01 13.87 -14.39
N LYS A 55 10.93 13.15 -14.72
CA LYS A 55 10.11 13.42 -15.90
C LYS A 55 9.53 14.85 -15.92
N THR A 56 9.08 15.32 -14.76
CA THR A 56 8.51 16.66 -14.59
C THR A 56 9.58 17.74 -14.75
N ARG A 57 10.81 17.47 -14.30
CA ARG A 57 11.96 18.36 -14.51
C ARG A 57 12.35 18.43 -15.98
N GLU A 58 12.40 17.30 -16.68
CA GLU A 58 12.64 17.24 -18.14
C GLU A 58 11.57 18.01 -18.93
N ALA A 59 10.33 18.05 -18.44
CA ALA A 59 9.24 18.85 -19.00
C ALA A 59 9.30 20.36 -18.62
N GLY A 60 10.37 20.82 -17.96
CA GLY A 60 10.57 22.23 -17.60
C GLY A 60 9.70 22.72 -16.43
N LYS A 61 9.07 21.81 -15.67
CA LYS A 61 8.22 22.14 -14.51
C LYS A 61 8.98 21.98 -13.20
N HIS A 62 10.03 22.79 -13.02
CA HIS A 62 11.03 22.59 -11.96
C HIS A 62 10.43 22.63 -10.55
N ASP A 63 9.52 23.58 -10.26
CA ASP A 63 8.90 23.69 -8.93
C ASP A 63 8.11 22.42 -8.55
N ILE A 64 7.39 21.83 -9.50
CA ILE A 64 6.64 20.58 -9.29
C ILE A 64 7.61 19.41 -9.10
N ALA A 65 8.68 19.37 -9.89
CA ALA A 65 9.71 18.35 -9.75
C ALA A 65 10.36 18.39 -8.35
N ASP A 66 10.61 19.58 -7.81
CA ASP A 66 11.20 19.75 -6.49
C ASP A 66 10.26 19.27 -5.38
N LEU A 67 8.97 19.57 -5.48
CA LEU A 67 7.96 19.06 -4.54
C LEU A 67 7.82 17.52 -4.60
N LEU A 68 7.90 16.92 -5.80
CA LEU A 68 7.88 15.46 -5.95
C LEU A 68 9.13 14.79 -5.38
N LYS A 69 10.29 15.43 -5.53
CA LYS A 69 11.54 14.98 -4.91
C LYS A 69 11.46 15.05 -3.39
N GLU A 70 10.94 16.16 -2.85
CA GLU A 70 10.71 16.31 -1.41
C GLU A 70 9.76 15.23 -0.87
N ALA A 71 8.66 14.95 -1.58
CA ALA A 71 7.74 13.88 -1.21
C ALA A 71 8.42 12.49 -1.20
N SER A 72 9.31 12.23 -2.16
CA SER A 72 10.12 11.00 -2.19
C SER A 72 11.01 10.89 -0.95
N GLU A 73 11.74 11.96 -0.61
CA GLU A 73 12.66 12.01 0.54
C GLU A 73 11.90 11.86 1.86
N LEU A 74 10.76 12.52 2.03
CA LEU A 74 9.90 12.37 3.20
C LEU A 74 9.39 10.92 3.34
N THR A 75 9.02 10.28 2.23
CA THR A 75 8.58 8.88 2.24
C THR A 75 9.71 7.91 2.61
N GLN A 76 10.94 8.21 2.19
CA GLN A 76 12.13 7.47 2.64
C GLN A 76 12.37 7.64 4.14
N ASN A 77 12.19 8.85 4.68
CA ASN A 77 12.30 9.09 6.12
C ASN A 77 11.27 8.30 6.92
N ILE A 78 10.01 8.22 6.45
CA ILE A 78 8.97 7.36 7.05
C ILE A 78 9.43 5.90 7.03
N THR A 79 9.99 5.44 5.91
CA THR A 79 10.53 4.08 5.77
C THR A 79 11.59 3.78 6.83
N THR A 80 12.54 4.69 7.05
CA THR A 80 13.57 4.53 8.10
C THR A 80 12.98 4.44 9.50
N VAL A 81 11.91 5.20 9.79
CA VAL A 81 11.20 5.09 11.08
C VAL A 81 10.53 3.73 11.22
N PHE A 82 9.90 3.21 10.16
CA PHE A 82 9.28 1.89 10.18
C PHE A 82 10.30 0.76 10.31
N GLU A 83 11.47 0.85 9.66
CA GLU A 83 12.56 -0.11 9.82
C GLU A 83 13.04 -0.19 11.28
N LYS A 84 13.18 0.97 11.96
CA LYS A 84 13.50 1.01 13.39
C LYS A 84 12.42 0.37 14.26
N ALA A 85 11.14 0.62 13.96
CA ALA A 85 10.03 0.00 14.67
C ALA A 85 10.02 -1.52 14.48
N LEU A 86 10.27 -1.99 13.25
CA LEU A 86 10.34 -3.40 12.92
C LEU A 86 11.48 -4.09 13.68
N ASP A 87 12.64 -3.45 13.79
CA ASP A 87 13.77 -3.99 14.55
C ASP A 87 13.51 -4.05 16.05
N LEU A 88 12.76 -3.10 16.61
CA LEU A 88 12.33 -3.15 18.00
C LEU A 88 11.31 -4.26 18.27
N SER A 89 10.43 -4.56 17.30
CA SER A 89 9.40 -5.61 17.43
C SER A 89 9.95 -7.04 17.43
N LYS A 90 11.25 -7.23 17.15
CA LYS A 90 11.94 -8.52 17.12
C LYS A 90 12.77 -8.81 18.39
N LYS A 91 12.89 -7.84 19.29
CA LYS A 91 13.64 -7.97 20.55
C LYS A 91 12.77 -8.58 21.64
#